data_AF-A0A2N9MRQ5-F1
#
_entry.id   AF-A0A2N9MRQ5-F1
#
_cell.length_a   1.000
_cell.length_b   1.000
_cell.length_c   1.000
_cell.angle_alpha   90.00
_cell.angle_beta   90.00
_cell.angle_gamma   90.00
#
_symmetry.space_group_name_H-M   'P 1'
#
loop_
_entity.id
_entity.type
_entity.pdbx_description
1 polymer ?
#
loop_
_entity_poly.entity_id
_entity_poly.type
_entity_poly.pdbx_seq_one_letter_code
_entity_poly.pdbx_strand_id
1 'polypeptide(L)'
;MLSTSGHTPSELQQSIDAKLQPRSQALPDTVVEMRSANEEQHRAVSLNAVGLLEGSDPVLKSETVLLTAHYDHLGVQNGRVYRGANDNASGTVAVMELARMFAQSPARPKRSLLFVVFGSEEEIMLGSFYYTAHPLRPLAGTRAVVNLDMIARDEAHIPQSEGAIEIPADTSNLIELVGTYYSPDLLAVIEREDRAIGLRLDHILERDHILNTLFRCDHLPFLEAGIPAMWLFGGFHPGYHEPSDTVESLNFPKMEKVIKLAYGTALAIANAPAGPRFGPAARAAR
;
A
#
# COMPACT_ATOMS: atom_id res chain seq x y z
N MET A 1 -18.50 12.37 -31.80
CA MET A 1 -19.16 11.17 -31.23
C MET A 1 -20.63 11.42 -30.92
N LEU A 2 -21.00 12.40 -30.10
CA LEU A 2 -22.40 12.58 -29.65
C LEU A 2 -23.38 13.11 -30.72
N SER A 3 -22.92 13.46 -31.93
CA SER A 3 -23.82 13.88 -33.01
C SER A 3 -24.78 12.78 -33.47
N THR A 4 -24.39 11.50 -33.35
CA THR A 4 -25.25 10.34 -33.62
C THR A 4 -26.14 9.97 -32.42
N SER A 5 -25.95 10.64 -31.27
CA SER A 5 -26.68 10.34 -30.04
C SER A 5 -28.09 10.92 -30.00
N GLY A 6 -28.40 11.86 -30.90
CA GLY A 6 -29.66 12.63 -30.88
C GLY A 6 -29.75 13.66 -29.75
N HIS A 7 -28.67 13.84 -28.99
CA HIS A 7 -28.58 14.79 -27.88
C HIS A 7 -27.35 15.67 -28.01
N THR A 8 -27.46 16.92 -27.56
CA THR A 8 -26.30 17.79 -27.41
C THR A 8 -25.51 17.39 -26.15
N PRO A 9 -24.19 17.66 -26.11
CA PRO A 9 -23.41 17.45 -24.89
C PRO A 9 -23.99 18.20 -23.67
N SER A 10 -24.54 19.39 -23.88
CA SER A 10 -25.12 20.20 -22.81
C SER A 10 -26.39 19.59 -22.22
N GLU A 11 -27.28 19.01 -23.04
CA GLU A 11 -28.49 18.31 -22.57
C GLU A 11 -28.15 17.03 -21.80
N LEU A 12 -27.15 16.27 -22.27
CA LEU A 12 -26.69 15.07 -21.57
C LEU A 12 -26.06 15.44 -20.22
N GLN A 13 -25.21 16.47 -20.20
CA GLN A 13 -24.59 16.98 -18.98
C GLN A 13 -25.64 17.44 -17.97
N GLN A 14 -26.58 18.31 -18.38
CA GLN A 14 -27.66 18.78 -17.50
C GLN A 14 -28.53 17.62 -16.95
N SER A 15 -28.80 16.60 -17.78
CA SER A 15 -29.57 15.44 -17.33
C SER A 15 -28.79 14.56 -16.35
N ILE A 16 -27.47 14.45 -16.50
CA ILE A 16 -26.61 13.70 -15.58
C ILE A 16 -26.51 14.48 -14.27
N ASP A 17 -26.24 15.78 -14.32
CA ASP A 17 -26.08 16.63 -13.13
C ASP A 17 -27.36 16.70 -12.29
N ALA A 18 -28.53 16.76 -12.96
CA ALA A 18 -29.81 16.82 -12.26
C ALA A 18 -30.24 15.50 -11.61
N LYS A 19 -29.77 14.35 -12.14
CA LYS A 19 -30.26 13.02 -11.72
C LYS A 19 -29.20 12.13 -11.09
N LEU A 20 -27.92 12.52 -11.20
CA LEU A 20 -26.75 11.78 -10.77
C LEU A 20 -26.74 10.33 -11.27
N GLN A 21 -27.28 10.10 -12.46
CA GLN A 21 -27.37 8.78 -13.09
C GLN A 21 -26.75 8.81 -14.49
N PRO A 22 -25.98 7.77 -14.88
CA PRO A 22 -25.41 7.68 -16.22
C PRO A 22 -26.48 7.71 -17.32
N ARG A 23 -26.24 8.49 -18.36
CA ARG A 23 -27.04 8.50 -19.60
C ARG A 23 -26.38 7.65 -20.69
N SER A 24 -26.08 6.41 -20.33
CA SER A 24 -25.43 5.46 -21.24
C SER A 24 -26.36 5.06 -22.38
N GLN A 25 -25.89 5.16 -23.62
CA GLN A 25 -26.62 4.72 -24.81
C GLN A 25 -25.67 4.21 -25.88
N ALA A 26 -26.18 3.35 -26.76
CA ALA A 26 -25.45 2.95 -27.95
C ALA A 26 -25.32 4.16 -28.89
N LEU A 27 -24.13 4.32 -29.48
CA LEU A 27 -23.90 5.28 -30.57
C LEU A 27 -23.81 4.47 -31.88
N PRO A 28 -24.90 4.37 -32.65
CA PRO A 28 -24.89 3.61 -33.89
C PRO A 28 -23.88 4.19 -34.87
N ASP A 29 -23.30 3.32 -35.69
CA ASP A 29 -22.37 3.67 -36.77
C ASP A 29 -21.17 4.52 -36.32
N THR A 30 -20.78 4.40 -35.04
CA THR A 30 -19.66 5.13 -34.46
C THR A 30 -18.46 4.22 -34.29
N VAL A 31 -17.38 4.50 -35.02
CA VAL A 31 -16.08 3.85 -34.84
C VAL A 31 -15.18 4.81 -34.08
N VAL A 32 -14.60 4.35 -32.99
CA VAL A 32 -13.54 5.08 -32.28
C VAL A 32 -12.21 4.43 -32.64
N GLU A 33 -11.35 5.15 -33.35
CA GLU A 33 -9.97 4.76 -33.55
C GLU A 33 -9.11 5.45 -32.48
N MET A 34 -8.65 4.67 -31.50
CA MET A 34 -7.66 5.13 -30.54
C MET A 34 -6.27 4.73 -31.02
N ARG A 35 -5.42 5.72 -31.25
CA ARG A 35 -3.99 5.50 -31.46
C ARG A 35 -3.25 5.94 -30.21
N SER A 36 -2.73 4.98 -29.45
CA SER A 36 -1.71 5.27 -28.44
C SER A 36 -0.33 5.02 -29.05
N ALA A 37 0.60 5.92 -28.77
CA ALA A 37 2.02 5.72 -29.02
C ALA A 37 2.73 6.10 -27.73
N ASN A 38 3.75 5.32 -27.36
CA ASN A 38 4.65 5.72 -26.27
C ASN A 38 5.56 6.81 -26.85
N GLU A 39 5.38 8.06 -26.41
CA GLU A 39 6.22 9.18 -26.87
C GLU A 39 7.65 9.08 -26.35
N GLU A 40 7.87 8.32 -25.27
CA GLU A 40 9.19 8.12 -24.70
C GLU A 40 9.35 6.68 -24.16
N GLN A 41 10.54 6.12 -24.31
CA GLN A 41 10.93 4.84 -23.70
C GLN A 41 12.26 5.03 -22.98
N HIS A 42 12.22 4.89 -21.66
CA HIS A 42 13.43 4.85 -20.83
C HIS A 42 13.71 3.42 -20.40
N ARG A 43 14.98 3.02 -20.46
CA ARG A 43 15.44 1.74 -19.90
C ARG A 43 16.41 2.03 -18.78
N ALA A 44 16.08 1.55 -17.59
CA ALA A 44 16.94 1.59 -16.42
C ALA A 44 17.05 0.19 -15.81
N VAL A 45 18.04 0.02 -14.94
CA VAL A 45 18.18 -1.17 -14.10
C VAL A 45 17.81 -0.78 -12.68
N SER A 46 16.87 -1.53 -12.10
CA SER A 46 16.46 -1.41 -10.70
C SER A 46 16.71 -2.74 -9.99
N LEU A 47 16.78 -2.71 -8.66
CA LEU A 47 17.12 -3.87 -7.85
C LEU A 47 16.22 -3.91 -6.62
N ASN A 48 15.68 -5.07 -6.28
CA ASN A 48 15.12 -5.26 -4.95
C ASN A 48 16.24 -5.65 -3.99
N ALA A 49 16.30 -5.04 -2.80
CA ALA A 49 17.21 -5.47 -1.74
C ALA A 49 16.45 -6.28 -0.69
N VAL A 50 17.00 -7.45 -0.34
CA VAL A 50 16.30 -8.44 0.49
C VAL A 50 17.20 -8.97 1.59
N GLY A 51 16.69 -9.00 2.83
CA GLY A 51 17.32 -9.63 3.98
C GLY A 51 16.46 -10.74 4.57
N LEU A 52 17.05 -11.89 4.89
CA LEU A 52 16.37 -13.04 5.50
C LEU A 52 16.82 -13.21 6.95
N LEU A 53 15.85 -13.30 7.87
CA LEU A 53 16.05 -13.86 9.20
C LEU A 53 15.41 -15.26 9.25
N GLU A 54 16.23 -16.29 9.41
CA GLU A 54 15.74 -17.67 9.50
C GLU A 54 14.96 -17.90 10.80
N GLY A 55 13.78 -18.51 10.68
CA GLY A 55 12.93 -18.86 11.82
C GLY A 55 13.52 -19.97 12.69
N SER A 56 13.05 -20.06 13.92
CA SER A 56 13.55 -21.01 14.93
C SER A 56 12.92 -22.40 14.84
N ASP A 57 11.75 -22.54 14.24
CA ASP A 57 11.01 -23.80 14.19
C ASP A 57 11.42 -24.60 12.93
N PRO A 58 11.81 -25.88 13.07
CA PRO A 58 12.34 -26.67 11.95
C PRO A 58 11.33 -26.92 10.83
N VAL A 59 10.03 -26.84 11.13
CA VAL A 59 8.94 -27.01 10.16
C VAL A 59 8.51 -25.64 9.63
N LEU A 60 8.23 -24.69 10.52
CA LEU A 60 7.65 -23.40 10.12
C LEU A 60 8.66 -22.43 9.49
N LYS A 61 9.97 -22.62 9.68
CA LYS A 61 11.00 -21.76 9.06
C LYS A 61 10.98 -21.77 7.53
N SER A 62 10.32 -22.75 6.90
CA SER A 62 10.11 -22.75 5.44
C SER A 62 9.12 -21.67 4.98
N GLU A 63 8.25 -21.20 5.88
CA GLU A 63 7.26 -20.15 5.63
C GLU A 63 7.83 -18.76 5.97
N THR A 64 7.27 -17.71 5.35
CA THR A 64 7.74 -16.33 5.52
C THR A 64 6.63 -15.35 5.85
N VAL A 65 6.95 -14.39 6.71
CA VAL A 65 6.24 -13.11 6.82
C VAL A 65 7.15 -12.05 6.19
N LEU A 66 6.59 -11.25 5.29
CA LEU A 66 7.32 -10.17 4.60
C LEU A 66 7.05 -8.84 5.30
N LEU A 67 8.12 -8.07 5.52
CA LEU A 67 8.10 -6.68 5.96
C LEU A 67 8.71 -5.84 4.84
N THR A 68 7.92 -4.98 4.22
CA THR A 68 8.26 -4.38 2.92
C THR A 68 8.10 -2.86 2.89
N ALA A 69 8.84 -2.22 2.00
CA ALA A 69 8.73 -0.81 1.61
C ALA A 69 9.36 -0.65 0.21
N HIS A 70 9.35 0.54 -0.38
CA HIS A 70 10.20 0.87 -1.52
C HIS A 70 11.24 1.94 -1.18
N TYR A 71 12.36 1.93 -1.90
CA TYR A 71 13.47 2.85 -1.67
C TYR A 71 13.72 3.83 -2.82
N ASP A 72 13.08 3.62 -3.98
CA ASP A 72 13.08 4.61 -5.05
C ASP A 72 12.13 5.76 -4.74
N HIS A 73 12.34 6.86 -5.45
CA HIS A 73 11.43 8.00 -5.49
C HIS A 73 11.62 8.73 -6.84
N LEU A 74 10.89 9.82 -7.04
CA LEU A 74 10.83 10.62 -8.27
C LEU A 74 12.13 11.28 -8.75
N GLY A 75 13.20 11.25 -7.96
CA GLY A 75 14.52 11.73 -8.36
C GLY A 75 14.60 13.24 -8.65
N VAL A 76 15.10 13.62 -9.82
CA VAL A 76 15.21 15.04 -10.22
C VAL A 76 14.24 15.32 -11.35
N GLN A 77 13.25 16.18 -11.10
CA GLN A 77 12.30 16.64 -12.12
C GLN A 77 12.36 18.15 -12.26
N ASN A 78 12.43 18.66 -13.49
CA ASN A 78 12.45 20.09 -13.79
C ASN A 78 13.52 20.87 -12.98
N GLY A 79 14.69 20.27 -12.78
CA GLY A 79 15.80 20.84 -12.01
C GLY A 79 15.61 20.87 -10.49
N ARG A 80 14.55 20.26 -9.96
CA ARG A 80 14.26 20.16 -8.53
C ARG A 80 14.45 18.72 -8.04
N VAL A 81 15.00 18.57 -6.86
CA VAL A 81 15.20 17.26 -6.21
C VAL A 81 13.96 16.91 -5.40
N TYR A 82 13.39 15.74 -5.67
CA TYR A 82 12.31 15.12 -4.92
C TYR A 82 12.96 14.14 -3.95
N ARG A 83 12.88 14.44 -2.65
CA ARG A 83 13.69 13.75 -1.65
C ARG A 83 13.04 12.47 -1.14
N GLY A 84 11.71 12.40 -1.14
CA GLY A 84 10.98 11.23 -0.70
C GLY A 84 11.20 10.90 0.77
N ALA A 85 11.25 11.92 1.63
CA ALA A 85 11.51 11.70 3.06
C ALA A 85 10.41 10.87 3.72
N ASN A 86 9.15 11.17 3.43
CA ASN A 86 8.04 10.32 3.82
C ASN A 86 7.80 9.23 2.78
N ASP A 87 7.93 9.56 1.49
CA ASP A 87 7.64 8.68 0.34
C ASP A 87 8.91 8.29 -0.44
N ASN A 88 9.63 7.22 -0.11
CA ASN A 88 9.34 6.31 0.98
C ASN A 88 10.58 5.96 1.82
N ALA A 89 11.41 6.98 2.08
CA ALA A 89 12.52 6.83 3.02
C ALA A 89 12.00 6.44 4.42
N SER A 90 10.82 6.93 4.83
CA SER A 90 10.18 6.56 6.10
C SER A 90 9.90 5.05 6.23
N GLY A 91 9.29 4.42 5.21
CA GLY A 91 9.06 2.98 5.17
C GLY A 91 10.36 2.19 5.04
N THR A 92 11.28 2.64 4.17
CA THR A 92 12.59 1.99 3.97
C THR A 92 13.39 1.92 5.28
N VAL A 93 13.55 3.04 5.99
CA VAL A 93 14.30 3.02 7.26
C VAL A 93 13.56 2.25 8.36
N ALA A 94 12.23 2.19 8.31
CA ALA A 94 11.44 1.36 9.21
C ALA A 94 11.68 -0.14 8.97
N VAL A 95 11.74 -0.60 7.71
CA VAL A 95 12.09 -2.00 7.39
C VAL A 95 13.50 -2.34 7.87
N MET A 96 14.47 -1.42 7.70
CA MET A 96 15.83 -1.59 8.24
C MET A 96 15.84 -1.68 9.77
N GLU A 97 15.07 -0.83 10.45
CA GLU A 97 14.96 -0.83 11.91
C GLU A 97 14.28 -2.10 12.43
N LEU A 98 13.20 -2.55 11.78
CA LEU A 98 12.55 -3.83 12.08
C LEU A 98 13.54 -4.99 11.94
N ALA A 99 14.35 -5.02 10.88
CA ALA A 99 15.39 -6.02 10.70
C ALA A 99 16.39 -6.02 11.87
N ARG A 100 16.84 -4.82 12.29
CA ARG A 100 17.72 -4.64 13.45
C ARG A 100 17.07 -5.15 14.75
N MET A 101 15.82 -4.77 15.01
CA MET A 101 15.08 -5.17 16.20
C MET A 101 14.91 -6.70 16.28
N PHE A 102 14.48 -7.34 15.19
CA PHE A 102 14.32 -8.80 15.15
C PHE A 102 15.66 -9.54 15.25
N ALA A 103 16.72 -9.03 14.64
CA ALA A 103 18.05 -9.63 14.74
C ALA A 103 18.64 -9.56 16.15
N GLN A 104 18.28 -8.53 16.93
CA GLN A 104 18.71 -8.34 18.32
C GLN A 104 17.77 -8.98 19.34
N SER A 105 16.59 -9.45 18.93
CA SER A 105 15.65 -10.13 19.81
C SER A 105 16.26 -11.43 20.36
N PRO A 106 16.14 -11.71 21.67
CA PRO A 106 16.67 -12.94 22.27
C PRO A 106 15.94 -14.19 21.78
N ALA A 107 14.71 -14.05 21.29
CA ALA A 107 13.91 -15.14 20.76
C ALA A 107 13.60 -14.87 19.28
N ARG A 108 14.05 -15.79 18.42
CA ARG A 108 13.71 -15.77 16.99
C ARG A 108 12.27 -16.27 16.78
N PRO A 109 11.47 -15.63 15.91
CA PRO A 109 10.15 -16.12 15.55
C PRO A 109 10.20 -17.53 14.96
N LYS A 110 9.09 -18.27 15.04
CA LYS A 110 9.03 -19.64 14.49
C LYS A 110 9.18 -19.66 12.97
N ARG A 111 8.46 -18.80 12.26
CA ARG A 111 8.60 -18.58 10.81
C ARG A 111 9.79 -17.68 10.49
N SER A 112 10.29 -17.77 9.27
CA SER A 112 11.25 -16.80 8.77
C SER A 112 10.61 -15.42 8.56
N LEU A 113 11.42 -14.39 8.70
CA LEU A 113 11.07 -13.03 8.28
C LEU A 113 11.89 -12.65 7.06
N LEU A 114 11.24 -12.04 6.08
CA LEU A 114 11.91 -11.50 4.90
C LEU A 114 11.68 -9.99 4.87
N PHE A 115 12.77 -9.23 4.97
CA PHE A 115 12.78 -7.78 4.90
C PHE A 115 13.09 -7.39 3.45
N VAL A 116 12.18 -6.68 2.79
CA VAL A 116 12.34 -6.33 1.37
C VAL A 116 12.18 -4.83 1.20
N VAL A 117 13.14 -4.20 0.55
CA VAL A 117 12.94 -2.85 0.00
C VAL A 117 12.93 -2.97 -1.52
N PHE A 118 11.76 -2.70 -2.11
CA PHE A 118 11.54 -2.78 -3.54
C PHE A 118 12.12 -1.55 -4.23
N GLY A 119 12.60 -1.74 -5.46
CA GLY A 119 12.93 -0.63 -6.34
C GLY A 119 11.87 -0.48 -7.42
N SER A 120 11.76 0.74 -7.95
CA SER A 120 10.83 1.09 -9.03
C SER A 120 9.35 0.90 -8.66
N GLU A 121 8.97 1.32 -7.45
CA GLU A 121 7.56 1.43 -7.06
C GLU A 121 6.87 2.58 -7.81
N GLU A 122 7.54 3.73 -7.89
CA GLU A 122 7.03 4.94 -8.56
C GLU A 122 6.82 4.73 -10.07
N GLU A 123 7.47 3.70 -10.61
CA GLU A 123 7.31 3.23 -11.98
C GLU A 123 6.28 2.08 -12.08
N ILE A 124 5.23 2.12 -11.24
CA ILE A 124 4.11 1.17 -11.20
C ILE A 124 4.51 -0.18 -10.57
N MET A 125 5.08 -0.15 -9.37
CA MET A 125 5.33 -1.33 -8.51
C MET A 125 6.19 -2.41 -9.19
N LEU A 126 7.07 -2.03 -10.13
CA LEU A 126 7.82 -3.00 -10.96
C LEU A 126 8.66 -3.95 -10.11
N GLY A 127 9.22 -3.46 -9.00
CA GLY A 127 10.00 -4.28 -8.07
C GLY A 127 9.19 -5.40 -7.43
N SER A 128 8.02 -5.09 -6.87
CA SER A 128 7.17 -6.09 -6.21
C SER A 128 6.46 -7.02 -7.21
N PHE A 129 6.05 -6.53 -8.38
CA PHE A 129 5.59 -7.38 -9.49
C PHE A 129 6.69 -8.35 -9.95
N TYR A 130 7.92 -7.87 -10.10
CA TYR A 130 9.03 -8.74 -10.46
C TYR A 130 9.30 -9.79 -9.38
N TYR A 131 9.26 -9.40 -8.11
CA TYR A 131 9.47 -10.33 -6.99
C TYR A 131 8.38 -11.41 -6.92
N THR A 132 7.11 -11.07 -7.07
CA THR A 132 6.02 -12.06 -7.03
C THR A 132 6.08 -13.04 -8.21
N ALA A 133 6.56 -12.60 -9.37
CA ALA A 133 6.84 -13.47 -10.52
C ALA A 133 8.12 -14.32 -10.36
N HIS A 134 9.12 -13.82 -9.63
CA HIS A 134 10.43 -14.46 -9.44
C HIS A 134 10.84 -14.51 -7.96
N PRO A 135 10.06 -15.20 -7.10
CA PRO A 135 10.22 -15.06 -5.67
C PRO A 135 11.45 -15.83 -5.19
N LEU A 136 12.23 -15.25 -4.28
CA LEU A 136 13.42 -15.89 -3.70
C LEU A 136 13.08 -17.12 -2.85
N ARG A 137 11.83 -17.22 -2.40
CA ARG A 137 11.27 -18.37 -1.69
C ARG A 137 9.89 -18.69 -2.28
N PRO A 138 9.41 -19.94 -2.24
CA PRO A 138 8.11 -20.28 -2.83
C PRO A 138 7.00 -19.37 -2.32
N LEU A 139 6.31 -18.69 -3.24
CA LEU A 139 5.31 -17.66 -2.92
C LEU A 139 4.16 -18.23 -2.07
N ALA A 140 3.78 -19.50 -2.28
CA ALA A 140 2.77 -20.21 -1.48
C ALA A 140 3.14 -20.39 0.01
N GLY A 141 4.43 -20.21 0.36
CA GLY A 141 4.93 -20.19 1.72
C GLY A 141 4.86 -18.82 2.40
N THR A 142 4.47 -17.76 1.67
CA THR A 142 4.25 -16.43 2.25
C THR A 142 2.94 -16.41 3.01
N ARG A 143 2.99 -16.03 4.29
CA ARG A 143 1.84 -16.04 5.20
C ARG A 143 1.20 -14.67 5.38
N ALA A 144 1.99 -13.61 5.32
CA ALA A 144 1.50 -12.25 5.26
C ALA A 144 2.56 -11.31 4.71
N VAL A 145 2.11 -10.16 4.19
CA VAL A 145 2.95 -9.01 3.84
C VAL A 145 2.50 -7.81 4.65
N VAL A 146 3.45 -7.15 5.30
CA VAL A 146 3.26 -5.87 5.99
C VAL A 146 4.07 -4.83 5.24
N ASN A 147 3.40 -4.03 4.41
CA ASN A 147 4.01 -2.97 3.63
C ASN A 147 3.94 -1.63 4.39
N LEU A 148 5.08 -0.96 4.53
CA LEU A 148 5.22 0.33 5.19
C LEU A 148 5.51 1.36 4.11
N ASP A 149 4.56 2.28 3.92
CA ASP A 149 4.73 3.33 2.92
C ASP A 149 4.06 4.63 3.40
N MET A 150 4.84 5.71 3.37
CA MET A 150 4.45 7.04 3.85
C MET A 150 4.00 7.05 5.32
N ILE A 151 4.79 6.47 6.22
CA ILE A 151 4.36 6.18 7.61
C ILE A 151 4.63 7.31 8.63
N ALA A 152 5.18 8.44 8.19
CA ALA A 152 5.71 9.49 9.07
C ALA A 152 5.14 10.88 8.80
N ARG A 153 3.98 10.99 8.12
CA ARG A 153 3.25 12.26 7.93
C ARG A 153 1.81 12.15 8.40
N ASP A 154 1.21 13.30 8.68
CA ASP A 154 -0.18 13.42 9.10
C ASP A 154 -1.04 13.67 7.87
N GLU A 155 -2.08 12.85 7.67
CA GLU A 155 -2.99 13.00 6.55
C GLU A 155 -3.70 14.36 6.62
N ALA A 156 -3.77 15.05 5.49
CA ALA A 156 -4.52 16.29 5.37
C ALA A 156 -5.10 16.43 3.97
N HIS A 157 -6.10 17.32 3.83
CA HIS A 157 -6.67 17.62 2.53
C HIS A 157 -5.62 18.18 1.57
N ILE A 158 -5.50 17.53 0.41
CA ILE A 158 -4.75 18.00 -0.75
C ILE A 158 -5.66 18.00 -1.98
N PRO A 159 -5.33 18.74 -3.06
CA PRO A 159 -6.18 18.78 -4.26
C PRO A 159 -6.52 17.39 -4.84
N GLN A 160 -5.66 16.39 -4.63
CA GLN A 160 -5.88 15.01 -5.07
C GLN A 160 -7.00 14.29 -4.30
N SER A 161 -7.20 14.59 -3.01
CA SER A 161 -8.16 13.91 -2.13
C SER A 161 -9.30 14.81 -1.65
N GLU A 162 -9.29 16.09 -2.03
CA GLU A 162 -10.28 17.08 -1.61
C GLU A 162 -11.70 16.68 -2.09
N GLY A 163 -12.61 16.54 -1.12
CA GLY A 163 -14.00 16.12 -1.35
C GLY A 163 -14.18 14.65 -1.71
N ALA A 164 -13.11 13.85 -1.80
CA ALA A 164 -13.21 12.42 -2.08
C ALA A 164 -13.53 11.60 -0.81
N ILE A 165 -12.90 11.97 0.31
CA ILE A 165 -13.05 11.29 1.61
C ILE A 165 -13.17 12.32 2.74
N GLU A 166 -13.77 11.90 3.86
CA GLU A 166 -13.73 12.66 5.10
C GLU A 166 -12.43 12.36 5.83
N ILE A 167 -11.61 13.40 6.05
CA ILE A 167 -10.34 13.29 6.78
C ILE A 167 -10.58 13.82 8.21
N PRO A 168 -10.28 13.04 9.26
CA PRO A 168 -10.39 13.52 10.63
C PRO A 168 -9.58 14.80 10.88
N ALA A 169 -10.06 15.68 11.76
CA ALA A 169 -9.35 16.93 12.09
C ALA A 169 -7.97 16.71 12.74
N ASP A 170 -7.76 15.56 13.37
CA ASP A 170 -6.48 15.13 13.94
C ASP A 170 -6.12 13.73 13.45
N THR A 171 -5.07 13.68 12.64
CA THR A 171 -4.48 12.48 12.03
C THR A 171 -3.06 12.22 12.53
N SER A 172 -2.61 12.96 13.55
CA SER A 172 -1.25 12.90 14.12
C SER A 172 -0.91 11.57 14.78
N ASN A 173 -1.93 10.76 15.05
CA ASN A 173 -1.82 9.42 15.63
C ASN A 173 -2.68 8.40 14.88
N LEU A 174 -2.98 8.65 13.60
CA LEU A 174 -3.83 7.81 12.75
C LEU A 174 -3.01 7.13 11.65
N ILE A 175 -3.27 5.85 11.37
CA ILE A 175 -2.74 5.16 10.19
C ILE A 175 -3.90 4.51 9.43
N GLU A 176 -3.87 4.64 8.12
CA GLU A 176 -4.80 3.97 7.22
C GLU A 176 -4.33 2.55 6.94
N LEU A 177 -5.30 1.64 6.87
CA LEU A 177 -5.09 0.26 6.47
C LEU A 177 -5.61 0.06 5.06
N VAL A 178 -4.74 -0.49 4.20
CA VAL A 178 -5.10 -0.82 2.82
C VAL A 178 -4.82 -2.31 2.56
N GLY A 179 -5.85 -3.06 2.16
CA GLY A 179 -5.75 -4.49 1.82
C GLY A 179 -6.27 -5.47 2.89
N THR A 180 -6.43 -5.03 4.15
CA THR A 180 -6.93 -5.88 5.25
C THR A 180 -8.35 -6.41 5.02
N TYR A 181 -9.16 -5.75 4.19
CA TYR A 181 -10.48 -6.18 3.74
C TYR A 181 -10.47 -7.61 3.17
N TYR A 182 -9.38 -8.01 2.51
CA TYR A 182 -9.22 -9.34 1.92
C TYR A 182 -8.67 -10.39 2.90
N SER A 183 -8.46 -10.02 4.17
CA SER A 183 -8.05 -10.95 5.22
C SER A 183 -8.56 -10.47 6.59
N PRO A 184 -9.79 -10.86 6.98
CA PRO A 184 -10.31 -10.58 8.32
C PRO A 184 -9.42 -11.13 9.44
N ASP A 185 -8.71 -12.24 9.18
CA ASP A 185 -7.74 -12.80 10.13
C ASP A 185 -6.54 -11.85 10.32
N LEU A 186 -6.03 -11.22 9.24
CA LEU A 186 -4.96 -10.23 9.32
C LEU A 186 -5.42 -8.97 10.05
N LEU A 187 -6.63 -8.49 9.73
CA LEU A 187 -7.26 -7.36 10.43
C LEU A 187 -7.34 -7.62 11.95
N ALA A 188 -7.85 -8.78 12.36
CA ALA A 188 -7.97 -9.13 13.76
C ALA A 188 -6.61 -9.21 14.49
N VAL A 189 -5.54 -9.58 13.77
CA VAL A 189 -4.19 -9.57 14.34
C VAL A 189 -3.73 -8.14 14.58
N ILE A 190 -3.78 -7.26 13.57
CA ILE A 190 -3.26 -5.89 13.73
C ILE A 190 -4.06 -5.10 14.76
N GLU A 191 -5.39 -5.23 14.79
CA GLU A 191 -6.24 -4.59 15.81
C GLU A 191 -5.92 -5.07 17.23
N ARG A 192 -5.55 -6.35 17.39
CA ARG A 192 -5.14 -6.88 18.70
C ARG A 192 -3.82 -6.26 19.15
N GLU A 193 -2.83 -6.19 18.27
CA GLU A 193 -1.52 -5.63 18.59
C GLU A 193 -1.59 -4.13 18.86
N ASP A 194 -2.46 -3.40 18.14
CA ASP A 194 -2.67 -1.97 18.33
C ASP A 194 -3.20 -1.61 19.72
N ARG A 195 -3.95 -2.48 20.41
CA ARG A 195 -4.45 -2.22 21.77
C ARG A 195 -3.35 -1.85 22.77
N ALA A 196 -2.11 -2.30 22.54
CA ALA A 196 -0.96 -1.96 23.36
C ALA A 196 -0.21 -0.69 22.90
N ILE A 197 -0.38 -0.30 21.63
CA ILE A 197 0.31 0.84 20.99
C ILE A 197 -0.52 2.12 21.12
N GLY A 198 -1.84 2.01 20.97
CA GLY A 198 -2.76 3.13 20.95
C GLY A 198 -2.55 4.03 19.74
N LEU A 199 -2.39 3.44 18.55
CA LEU A 199 -2.55 4.14 17.28
C LEU A 199 -4.07 4.16 16.96
N ARG A 200 -4.52 5.07 16.10
CA ARG A 200 -5.87 5.01 15.55
C ARG A 200 -5.78 4.33 14.18
N LEU A 201 -6.36 3.14 14.07
CA LEU A 201 -6.47 2.45 12.78
C LEU A 201 -7.71 2.95 12.07
N ASP A 202 -7.55 3.37 10.82
CA ASP A 202 -8.65 3.77 9.94
C ASP A 202 -8.65 2.90 8.68
N HIS A 203 -9.82 2.84 8.03
CA HIS A 203 -10.15 1.90 6.97
C HIS A 203 -10.85 2.58 5.80
N ILE A 204 -10.88 3.92 5.77
CA ILE A 204 -11.62 4.63 4.74
C ILE A 204 -10.96 4.38 3.38
N LEU A 205 -9.63 4.31 3.32
CA LEU A 205 -8.89 4.15 2.06
C LEU A 205 -8.97 2.73 1.47
N GLU A 206 -9.22 1.68 2.26
CA GLU A 206 -9.50 0.35 1.72
C GLU A 206 -10.95 0.15 1.27
N ARG A 207 -11.86 1.03 1.72
CA ARG A 207 -13.30 0.97 1.40
C ARG A 207 -13.71 1.99 0.33
N ASP A 208 -12.90 3.02 0.14
CA ASP A 208 -13.10 4.00 -0.90
C ASP A 208 -12.68 3.45 -2.27
N HIS A 209 -13.46 3.80 -3.29
CA HIS A 209 -13.21 3.44 -4.68
C HIS A 209 -12.86 4.65 -5.55
N ILE A 210 -12.92 5.87 -4.99
CA ILE A 210 -12.67 7.11 -5.71
C ILE A 210 -11.17 7.31 -5.91
N LEU A 211 -10.39 7.14 -4.85
CA LEU A 211 -8.94 7.35 -4.86
C LEU A 211 -8.15 6.15 -5.38
N ASN A 212 -8.83 5.00 -5.59
CA ASN A 212 -8.25 3.76 -6.08
C ASN A 212 -7.01 3.30 -5.29
N THR A 213 -6.97 3.60 -3.99
CA THR A 213 -5.80 3.45 -3.13
C THR A 213 -5.26 2.01 -3.09
N LEU A 214 -6.13 1.01 -3.19
CA LEU A 214 -5.75 -0.41 -3.26
C LEU A 214 -4.71 -0.70 -4.36
N PHE A 215 -4.71 0.05 -5.46
CA PHE A 215 -3.90 -0.22 -6.65
C PHE A 215 -2.59 0.57 -6.71
N ARG A 216 -2.17 1.19 -5.60
CA ARG A 216 -1.12 2.24 -5.59
C ARG A 216 0.09 1.94 -4.72
N CYS A 217 0.33 0.68 -4.35
CA CYS A 217 1.45 0.35 -3.47
C CYS A 217 1.83 -1.14 -3.56
N ASP A 218 3.08 -1.47 -3.25
CA ASP A 218 3.75 -2.79 -3.41
C ASP A 218 3.08 -4.00 -2.73
N HIS A 219 2.10 -3.80 -1.86
CA HIS A 219 1.28 -4.88 -1.33
C HIS A 219 0.35 -5.53 -2.38
N LEU A 220 0.00 -4.82 -3.46
CA LEU A 220 -0.99 -5.22 -4.46
C LEU A 220 -0.65 -6.56 -5.15
N PRO A 221 0.57 -6.78 -5.70
CA PRO A 221 0.88 -8.03 -6.41
C PRO A 221 0.72 -9.28 -5.52
N PHE A 222 0.87 -9.12 -4.20
CA PHE A 222 0.65 -10.21 -3.24
C PHE A 222 -0.84 -10.48 -3.03
N LEU A 223 -1.67 -9.44 -2.95
CA LEU A 223 -3.13 -9.60 -2.92
C LEU A 223 -3.63 -10.32 -4.17
N GLU A 224 -3.12 -9.96 -5.36
CA GLU A 224 -3.45 -10.61 -6.63
C GLU A 224 -3.06 -12.11 -6.65
N ALA A 225 -1.97 -12.45 -5.95
CA ALA A 225 -1.52 -13.83 -5.76
C ALA A 225 -2.28 -14.58 -4.65
N GLY A 226 -3.30 -13.99 -4.03
CA GLY A 226 -4.10 -14.61 -2.97
C GLY A 226 -3.38 -14.70 -1.63
N ILE A 227 -2.46 -13.78 -1.35
CA ILE A 227 -1.67 -13.72 -0.12
C ILE A 227 -2.21 -12.58 0.74
N PRO A 228 -2.46 -12.78 2.05
CA PRO A 228 -2.80 -11.69 2.96
C PRO A 228 -1.72 -10.62 2.94
N ALA A 229 -2.07 -9.40 2.55
CA ALA A 229 -1.16 -8.29 2.53
C ALA A 229 -1.87 -7.03 3.02
N MET A 230 -1.13 -6.17 3.69
CA MET A 230 -1.62 -4.88 4.13
C MET A 230 -0.58 -3.81 3.87
N TRP A 231 -1.04 -2.60 3.56
CA TRP A 231 -0.27 -1.38 3.52
C TRP A 231 -0.68 -0.51 4.71
N LEU A 232 0.32 -0.12 5.50
CA LEU A 232 0.22 0.89 6.54
C LEU A 232 0.54 2.23 5.91
N PHE A 233 -0.48 3.08 5.76
CA PHE A 233 -0.39 4.35 5.04
C PHE A 233 -0.65 5.54 5.96
N GLY A 234 0.23 6.54 5.96
CA GLY A 234 0.03 7.78 6.72
C GLY A 234 -1.07 8.70 6.16
N GLY A 235 -1.61 8.36 4.98
CA GLY A 235 -2.56 9.16 4.22
C GLY A 235 -1.89 10.22 3.35
N PHE A 236 -2.68 10.85 2.47
CA PHE A 236 -2.18 11.92 1.61
C PHE A 236 -1.86 13.18 2.42
N HIS A 237 -0.78 13.89 2.06
CA HIS A 237 -0.37 15.08 2.82
C HIS A 237 0.21 16.16 1.90
N PRO A 238 0.19 17.44 2.33
CA PRO A 238 0.93 18.50 1.65
C PRO A 238 2.39 18.09 1.48
N GLY A 239 2.93 18.24 0.28
CA GLY A 239 4.28 17.82 -0.07
C GLY A 239 4.39 16.40 -0.65
N TYR A 240 3.33 15.60 -0.67
CA TYR A 240 3.31 14.33 -1.41
C TYR A 240 3.67 14.57 -2.88
N HIS A 241 4.63 13.82 -3.40
CA HIS A 241 5.21 14.02 -4.74
C HIS A 241 5.67 15.47 -5.00
N GLU A 242 6.26 16.12 -3.99
CA GLU A 242 6.84 17.45 -4.13
C GLU A 242 8.26 17.53 -3.54
N PRO A 243 9.09 18.50 -3.97
CA PRO A 243 10.41 18.75 -3.36
C PRO A 243 10.37 19.09 -1.86
N SER A 244 9.19 19.41 -1.33
CA SER A 244 8.93 19.76 0.06
C SER A 244 8.77 18.53 0.96
N ASP A 245 8.73 17.30 0.43
CA ASP A 245 8.78 16.07 1.22
C ASP A 245 10.18 15.85 1.82
N THR A 246 10.48 16.57 2.90
CA THR A 246 11.77 16.57 3.58
C THR A 246 11.65 16.06 5.02
N VAL A 247 12.80 15.70 5.62
CA VAL A 247 12.86 15.11 6.97
C VAL A 247 12.26 16.01 8.05
N GLU A 248 12.34 17.33 7.87
CA GLU A 248 11.78 18.33 8.80
C GLU A 248 10.26 18.27 8.87
N SER A 249 9.62 17.68 7.86
CA SER A 249 8.17 17.55 7.79
C SER A 249 7.64 16.30 8.51
N LEU A 250 8.52 15.41 8.99
CA LEU A 250 8.14 14.11 9.54
C LEU A 250 7.67 14.17 11.01
N ASN A 251 6.61 13.41 11.30
CA ASN A 251 6.10 13.09 12.62
C ASN A 251 6.74 11.77 13.13
N PHE A 252 7.92 11.91 13.75
CA PHE A 252 8.65 10.76 14.33
C PHE A 252 7.88 10.01 15.43
N PRO A 253 7.14 10.66 16.36
CA PRO A 253 6.32 9.95 17.33
C PRO A 253 5.27 9.01 16.71
N LYS A 254 4.61 9.43 15.63
CA LYS A 254 3.71 8.58 14.84
C LYS A 254 4.46 7.41 14.21
N MET A 255 5.56 7.70 13.52
CA MET A 255 6.41 6.69 12.87
C MET A 255 6.87 5.60 13.85
N GLU A 256 7.31 5.99 15.06
CA GLU A 256 7.72 5.04 16.10
C GLU A 256 6.59 4.07 16.47
N LYS A 257 5.36 4.56 16.62
CA LYS A 257 4.20 3.72 16.90
C LYS A 257 3.89 2.78 15.74
N VAL A 258 3.97 3.25 14.50
CA VAL A 258 3.76 2.41 13.30
C VAL A 258 4.81 1.29 13.24
N ILE A 259 6.08 1.59 13.51
CA ILE A 259 7.15 0.58 13.58
C ILE A 259 6.85 -0.47 14.67
N LYS A 260 6.44 -0.04 15.87
CA LYS A 260 6.07 -0.97 16.96
C LYS A 260 4.87 -1.84 16.59
N LEU A 261 3.86 -1.27 15.93
CA LEU A 261 2.69 -2.00 15.46
C LEU A 261 3.08 -3.05 14.40
N ALA A 262 3.91 -2.67 13.43
CA ALA A 262 4.42 -3.59 12.42
C ALA A 262 5.25 -4.73 13.04
N TYR A 263 6.11 -4.42 14.02
CA TYR A 263 6.88 -5.41 14.77
C TYR A 263 5.97 -6.41 15.50
N GLY A 264 5.01 -5.93 16.29
CA GLY A 264 4.07 -6.78 17.03
C GLY A 264 3.24 -7.66 16.11
N THR A 265 2.72 -7.08 15.03
CA THR A 265 1.92 -7.78 14.02
C THR A 265 2.71 -8.89 13.34
N ALA A 266 3.92 -8.58 12.85
CA ALA A 266 4.77 -9.56 12.19
C ALA A 266 5.19 -10.68 13.15
N LEU A 267 5.56 -10.35 14.40
CA LEU A 267 5.93 -11.32 15.42
C LEU A 267 4.77 -12.26 15.76
N ALA A 268 3.56 -11.72 15.88
CA ALA A 268 2.37 -12.51 16.16
C ALA A 268 2.06 -13.49 15.03
N ILE A 269 2.08 -13.03 13.77
CA ILE A 269 1.86 -13.90 12.60
C ILE A 269 2.97 -14.95 12.51
N ALA A 270 4.22 -14.56 12.72
CA ALA A 270 5.36 -15.45 12.61
C ALA A 270 5.37 -16.57 13.68
N ASN A 271 4.67 -16.39 14.80
CA ASN A 271 4.58 -17.37 15.89
C ASN A 271 3.23 -18.12 15.98
N ALA A 272 2.20 -17.67 15.25
CA ALA A 272 0.89 -18.30 15.25
C ALA A 272 0.94 -19.75 14.72
N PRO A 273 0.07 -20.67 15.17
CA PRO A 273 0.02 -22.03 14.62
C PRO A 273 -0.27 -22.05 13.12
N ALA A 274 -1.12 -21.13 12.64
CA ALA A 274 -1.45 -20.93 11.24
C ALA A 274 -1.31 -19.44 10.87
N GLY A 275 -1.02 -19.16 9.60
CA GLY A 275 -1.05 -17.79 9.07
C GLY A 275 -2.48 -17.28 8.85
N PRO A 276 -2.67 -15.97 8.67
CA PRO A 276 -3.97 -15.41 8.31
C PRO A 276 -4.45 -15.99 6.98
N ARG A 277 -5.77 -16.14 6.81
CA ARG A 277 -6.36 -16.61 5.56
C ARG A 277 -6.66 -15.45 4.63
N PHE A 278 -6.46 -15.68 3.33
CA PHE A 278 -6.91 -14.78 2.29
C PHE A 278 -8.37 -15.09 1.91
N GLY A 279 -9.11 -14.04 1.56
CA GLY A 279 -10.52 -14.08 1.20
C GLY A 279 -11.37 -13.24 2.16
N PRO A 280 -12.44 -12.61 1.64
CA PRO A 280 -13.34 -11.83 2.48
C PRO A 280 -14.00 -12.72 3.54
N ALA A 281 -14.47 -12.12 4.63
CA ALA A 281 -15.30 -12.83 5.60
C ALA A 281 -16.45 -13.52 4.85
N ALA A 282 -16.68 -14.80 5.12
CA ALA A 282 -17.84 -15.51 4.58
C ALA A 282 -19.08 -14.67 4.88
N ARG A 283 -19.81 -14.23 3.84
CA ARG A 283 -21.10 -13.56 4.05
C ARG A 283 -21.93 -14.51 4.90
N ALA A 284 -22.32 -14.08 6.10
CA ALA A 284 -23.33 -14.80 6.87
C ALA A 284 -24.52 -15.03 5.93
N ALA A 285 -24.87 -16.29 5.71
CA ALA A 285 -26.09 -16.62 4.97
C ALA A 285 -27.23 -15.88 5.64
N ARG A 286 -27.88 -14.99 4.89
CA ARG A 286 -29.01 -14.18 5.37
C ARG A 286 -30.17 -15.07 5.76
#